data_AF-A0A830B4N8-F1
#
_entry.id   AF-A0A830B4N8-F1
#
_cell.length_a   1.000
_cell.length_b   1.000
_cell.length_c   1.000
_cell.angle_alpha   90.00
_cell.angle_beta   90.00
_cell.angle_gamma   90.00
#
_symmetry.space_group_name_H-M   'P 1'
#
loop_
_entity.id
_entity.type
_entity.pdbx_description
1 polymer ?
#
loop_
_entity_poly.entity_id
_entity_poly.type
_entity_poly.pdbx_seq_one_letter_code
_entity_poly.pdbx_strand_id
1 'polypeptide(L)'
;MSGRGKGGKGLGKGGAKRHRKVLRGGVKRSSSLIYEETRGVLKIFLENVIRDAVTYTEHARQKTVTAMDVVYAPQRQGRTLYSSGG
;
A
#
# COMPACT_ATOMS: atom_id res chain seq x y z
N MET A 1 38.29 14.75 10.36
CA MET A 1 37.07 14.35 11.09
C MET A 1 35.86 15.00 10.46
N SER A 2 35.01 14.28 9.72
CA SER A 2 33.58 14.63 9.62
C SER A 2 32.78 13.38 9.26
N GLY A 3 32.18 12.76 10.27
CA GLY A 3 31.30 11.62 10.10
C GLY A 3 29.94 12.09 9.62
N ARG A 4 29.47 11.54 8.50
CA ARG A 4 28.09 11.73 8.03
C ARG A 4 27.39 10.40 8.03
N GLY A 5 27.05 9.94 9.23
CA GLY A 5 26.04 8.90 9.41
C GLY A 5 24.69 9.42 8.94
N LYS A 6 24.10 8.76 7.95
CA LYS A 6 22.65 8.75 7.78
C LYS A 6 22.22 7.30 7.75
N GLY A 7 21.78 6.83 8.91
CA GLY A 7 21.22 5.52 9.10
C GLY A 7 20.12 5.30 8.07
N GLY A 8 20.30 4.27 7.25
CA GLY A 8 19.20 3.71 6.47
C GLY A 8 18.12 3.32 7.46
N LYS A 9 17.03 4.08 7.49
CA LYS A 9 15.77 3.61 8.04
C LYS A 9 15.31 2.52 7.10
N GLY A 10 15.83 1.32 7.31
CA GLY A 10 15.21 0.10 6.83
C GLY A 10 13.74 0.19 7.18
N LEU A 11 12.89 -0.25 6.26
CA LEU A 11 11.47 -0.42 6.49
C LEU A 11 11.31 -1.35 7.68
N GLY A 12 11.29 -0.77 8.88
CA GLY A 12 11.07 -1.49 10.11
C GLY A 12 9.75 -2.19 9.93
N LYS A 13 9.77 -3.52 9.92
CA LYS A 13 8.58 -4.34 10.10
C LYS A 13 8.09 -4.19 11.55
N GLY A 14 7.96 -2.95 12.02
CA GLY A 14 7.30 -2.60 13.25
C GLY A 14 5.84 -3.01 13.08
N GLY A 15 5.42 -3.99 13.86
CA GLY A 15 4.04 -4.48 13.86
C GLY A 15 3.08 -3.32 14.06
N ALA A 16 2.55 -2.79 12.98
CA ALA A 16 1.46 -1.83 13.01
C ALA A 16 0.35 -2.47 13.84
N LYS A 17 0.00 -1.89 15.00
CA LYS A 17 -1.06 -2.40 15.87
C LYS A 17 -2.35 -2.56 15.05
N ARG A 18 -2.67 -3.80 14.70
CA ARG A 18 -3.72 -4.22 13.74
C ARG A 18 -5.14 -4.16 14.32
N HIS A 19 -5.34 -3.44 15.42
CA HIS A 19 -6.63 -3.40 16.10
C HIS A 19 -7.62 -2.40 15.45
N ARG A 20 -7.13 -1.38 14.73
CA ARG A 20 -8.01 -0.31 14.21
C ARG A 20 -8.87 -0.72 13.01
N LYS A 21 -8.42 -1.64 12.14
CA LYS A 21 -9.18 -2.08 10.97
C LYS A 21 -10.34 -3.00 11.35
N VAL A 22 -10.11 -3.91 12.29
CA VAL A 22 -11.11 -4.87 12.79
C VAL A 22 -12.27 -4.15 13.50
N LEU A 23 -11.97 -3.12 14.29
CA LEU A 23 -12.97 -2.31 15.00
C LEU A 23 -13.86 -1.48 14.06
N ARG A 24 -13.35 -0.97 12.92
CA ARG A 24 -14.16 -0.25 11.93
C ARG A 24 -15.08 -1.17 11.12
N GLY A 25 -14.74 -2.45 11.00
CA GLY A 25 -15.58 -3.46 10.34
C GLY A 25 -16.62 -4.11 11.25
N GLY A 26 -16.78 -3.66 12.50
CA GLY A 26 -17.75 -4.20 13.46
C GLY A 26 -17.40 -5.56 14.06
N VAL A 27 -16.17 -6.05 13.87
CA VAL A 27 -15.77 -7.39 14.30
C VAL A 27 -15.32 -7.35 15.77
N LYS A 28 -16.10 -7.95 16.69
CA LYS A 28 -15.86 -7.95 18.15
C LYS A 28 -14.77 -8.93 18.62
N ARG A 29 -14.54 -10.06 17.93
CA ARG A 29 -13.49 -11.06 18.22
C ARG A 29 -12.97 -11.66 16.92
N SER A 30 -11.68 -11.53 16.64
CA SER A 30 -10.99 -12.09 15.47
C SER A 30 -10.02 -13.19 15.89
N SER A 31 -10.12 -14.38 15.30
CA SER A 31 -9.14 -15.46 15.52
C SER A 31 -7.80 -15.15 14.85
N SER A 32 -6.72 -15.83 15.27
CA SER A 32 -5.37 -15.64 14.73
C SER A 32 -5.30 -15.86 13.21
N LEU A 33 -6.07 -16.82 12.69
CA LEU A 33 -6.11 -17.19 11.28
C LEU A 33 -6.63 -16.05 10.39
N ILE A 34 -7.62 -15.29 10.86
CA ILE A 34 -8.18 -14.15 10.14
C ILE A 34 -7.12 -13.04 9.94
N TYR A 35 -6.18 -12.86 10.88
CA TYR A 35 -5.10 -11.89 10.70
C TYR A 35 -4.15 -12.26 9.58
N GLU A 36 -3.80 -13.54 9.44
CA GLU A 36 -2.91 -14.01 8.39
C GLU A 36 -3.61 -14.03 7.02
N GLU A 37 -4.88 -14.41 6.99
CA GLU A 37 -5.69 -14.37 5.76
C GLU A 37 -5.90 -12.92 5.28
N THR A 38 -6.27 -12.01 6.19
CA THR A 38 -6.43 -10.57 5.87
C THR A 38 -5.10 -9.93 5.45
N ARG A 39 -3.97 -10.37 6.04
CA ARG A 39 -2.62 -9.97 5.59
C ARG A 39 -2.35 -10.43 4.17
N GLY A 40 -2.68 -11.67 3.85
CA GLY A 40 -2.54 -12.24 2.51
C GLY A 40 -3.31 -11.43 1.47
N VAL A 41 -4.61 -11.18 1.72
CA VAL A 41 -5.46 -10.38 0.82
C VAL A 41 -4.93 -8.95 0.66
N LEU A 42 -4.53 -8.30 1.76
CA LEU A 42 -3.98 -6.94 1.69
C LEU A 42 -2.66 -6.89 0.91
N LYS A 43 -1.81 -7.91 1.06
CA LYS A 43 -0.55 -8.02 0.32
C LYS A 43 -0.81 -8.16 -1.17
N ILE A 44 -1.69 -9.08 -1.58
CA ILE A 44 -2.06 -9.29 -2.98
C ILE A 44 -2.63 -8.00 -3.59
N PHE A 45 -3.51 -7.30 -2.88
CA PHE A 45 -4.07 -6.04 -3.34
C PHE A 45 -2.98 -4.98 -3.59
N LEU A 46 -2.06 -4.80 -2.64
CA LEU A 46 -0.97 -3.83 -2.79
C LEU A 46 -0.02 -4.20 -3.92
N GLU A 47 0.30 -5.48 -4.10
CA GLU A 47 1.14 -5.92 -5.20
C GLU A 47 0.49 -5.62 -6.56
N ASN A 48 -0.82 -5.84 -6.72
CA ASN A 48 -1.53 -5.52 -7.96
C ASN A 48 -1.50 -4.02 -8.27
N VAL A 49 -1.77 -3.18 -7.26
CA VAL A 49 -1.76 -1.71 -7.43
C VAL A 49 -0.36 -1.20 -7.77
N ILE A 50 0.68 -1.72 -7.11
CA ILE A 50 2.06 -1.29 -7.36
C ILE A 50 2.52 -1.74 -8.74
N ARG A 51 2.18 -2.96 -9.18
CA ARG A 51 2.53 -3.44 -10.53
C ARG A 51 1.95 -2.51 -11.60
N ASP A 52 0.66 -2.19 -11.51
CA ASP A 52 0.00 -1.29 -12.46
C ASP A 52 0.59 0.13 -12.39
N ALA A 53 0.84 0.67 -11.19
CA ALA A 53 1.42 2.01 -11.02
C ALA A 53 2.85 2.11 -11.58
N VAL A 54 3.68 1.07 -11.38
CA VAL A 54 5.04 1.02 -11.92
C VAL A 54 5.01 0.98 -13.45
N THR A 55 4.10 0.20 -14.06
CA THR A 55 3.94 0.18 -15.52
C THR A 55 3.63 1.56 -16.09
N TYR A 56 2.78 2.36 -15.43
CA TYR A 56 2.51 3.73 -15.85
C TYR A 56 3.75 4.64 -15.76
N THR A 57 4.51 4.52 -14.67
CA THR A 57 5.72 5.33 -14.48
C THR A 57 6.83 4.99 -15.47
N GLU A 58 6.99 3.71 -15.80
CA GLU A 58 7.93 3.22 -16.81
C GLU A 58 7.54 3.72 -18.20
N HIS A 59 6.24 3.70 -18.54
CA HIS A 59 5.74 4.25 -19.80
C HIS A 59 5.99 5.76 -19.91
N ALA A 60 5.83 6.51 -18.81
CA ALA A 60 6.13 7.93 -18.74
C ALA A 60 7.63 8.26 -18.65
N ARG A 61 8.52 7.25 -18.64
CA ARG A 61 9.98 7.39 -18.44
C ARG A 61 10.37 8.15 -17.17
N GLN A 62 9.55 8.06 -16.12
CA GLN A 62 9.80 8.69 -14.84
C GLN A 62 10.46 7.70 -13.87
N LYS A 63 11.35 8.21 -13.00
CA LYS A 63 12.02 7.40 -11.97
C LYS A 63 11.25 7.38 -10.63
N THR A 64 10.14 8.12 -10.56
CA THR A 64 9.42 8.39 -9.34
C THR A 64 7.94 8.14 -9.58
N VAL A 65 7.31 7.34 -8.73
CA VAL A 65 5.87 7.08 -8.81
C VAL A 65 5.11 8.30 -8.34
N THR A 66 4.23 8.84 -9.18
CA THR A 66 3.39 10.00 -8.84
C THR A 66 2.08 9.55 -8.18
N ALA A 67 1.42 10.48 -7.49
CA ALA A 67 0.11 10.19 -6.88
C ALA A 67 -0.94 9.79 -7.92
N MET A 68 -0.85 10.32 -9.15
CA MET A 68 -1.78 9.99 -10.24
C MET A 68 -1.61 8.56 -10.72
N ASP A 69 -0.38 8.05 -10.78
CA ASP A 69 -0.11 6.65 -11.18
C ASP A 69 -0.78 5.67 -10.20
N VAL A 70 -0.79 6.01 -8.90
CA VAL A 70 -1.43 5.22 -7.85
C VAL A 70 -2.96 5.36 -7.85
N VAL A 71 -3.51 6.50 -8.27
CA VAL A 71 -4.97 6.72 -8.40
C VAL A 71 -5.53 6.03 -9.64
N TYR A 72 -4.81 6.07 -10.77
CA TYR A 72 -5.24 5.48 -12.03
C TYR A 72 -5.04 3.97 -12.12
N ALA A 73 -3.99 3.43 -11.47
CA ALA A 73 -3.74 1.99 -11.42
C ALA A 73 -4.99 1.15 -11.00
N PRO A 74 -5.65 1.41 -9.86
CA PRO A 74 -6.82 0.65 -9.44
C PRO A 74 -8.09 1.04 -10.20
N GLN A 75 -8.14 2.19 -10.88
CA GLN A 75 -9.28 2.58 -11.71
C GLN A 75 -9.46 1.66 -12.94
N ARG A 76 -8.36 1.12 -13.49
CA ARG A 76 -8.40 0.06 -14.50
C ARG A 76 -9.11 -1.21 -14.01
N GLN A 77 -9.01 -1.50 -12.71
CA GLN A 77 -9.63 -2.67 -12.08
C GLN A 77 -11.06 -2.35 -11.56
N GLY A 78 -11.64 -1.21 -11.93
CA GLY A 78 -12.96 -0.76 -11.46
C GLY A 78 -12.98 -0.34 -9.99
N ARG A 79 -11.82 -0.10 -9.38
CA ARG A 79 -11.67 0.28 -7.97
C ARG A 79 -11.10 1.68 -7.87
N THR A 80 -11.96 2.67 -7.86
CA THR A 80 -11.53 4.07 -7.75
C THR A 80 -11.21 4.40 -6.28
N LEU A 81 -9.96 4.81 -6.00
CA LEU A 81 -9.54 5.18 -4.63
C LEU A 81 -10.21 6.46 -4.14
N TYR A 82 -10.44 7.43 -5.05
CA TYR A 82 -11.20 8.66 -4.84
C TYR A 82 -11.77 9.16 -6.17
N SER A 83 -12.97 9.73 -6.16
CA SER A 83 -13.52 10.43 -7.33
C SER A 83 -12.77 11.75 -7.53
N SER A 84 -11.68 11.72 -8.29
CA SER A 84 -11.01 12.92 -8.78
C SER A 84 -11.78 13.45 -9.99
N GLY A 85 -12.97 14.00 -9.76
CA GLY A 85 -13.58 14.95 -10.69
C GLY A 85 -12.88 16.30 -10.47
N GLY A 86 -12.43 16.93 -11.56
CA GLY A 86 -11.66 18.18 -11.54
C GLY A 86 -12.34 19.34 -10.82
#